data_AF-A0A3C1K5P4-F1
#
_entry.id   AF-A0A3C1K5P4-F1
#
_cell.length_a   1.000
_cell.length_b   1.000
_cell.length_c   1.000
_cell.angle_alpha   90.00
_cell.angle_beta   90.00
_cell.angle_gamma   90.00
#
_symmetry.space_group_name_H-M   'P 1'
#
loop_
_entity.id
_entity.type
_entity.pdbx_description
1 polymer ?
#
loop_
_entity_poly.entity_id
_entity_poly.type
_entity_poly.pdbx_seq_one_letter_code
_entity_poly.pdbx_strand_id
1 'polypeptide(L)'
;MGFGIATLGYGFLLTYEAGGGIFAGILLAYGFYLTSLVNKRFLAASISALLLIPHSVLLLLIVIGVVDETKIQLLIQISRSVFYLAWLSMAYNYFTAIKNIAIENKNIRLQNKAMNRLYLTVLILLAILSTIIFSVLNTSSVSNILYVSQYLVILINILFLHNCFIMITTESQYKKDKRKYIEEEKKLLEKRKKEK
;
A
#
# COMPACT_ATOMS: atom_id res chain seq x y z
N MET A 1 -10.20 -7.73 -9.22
CA MET A 1 -9.46 -8.70 -8.36
C MET A 1 -8.34 -8.01 -7.56
N GLY A 2 -7.52 -7.13 -8.16
CA GLY A 2 -6.39 -6.46 -7.46
C GLY A 2 -6.74 -5.71 -6.16
N PHE A 3 -7.84 -4.94 -6.12
CA PHE A 3 -8.28 -4.25 -4.88
C PHE A 3 -8.60 -5.19 -3.71
N GLY A 4 -9.12 -6.40 -3.97
CA GLY A 4 -9.40 -7.39 -2.92
C GLY A 4 -8.10 -7.91 -2.30
N ILE A 5 -7.10 -8.22 -3.14
CA ILE A 5 -5.77 -8.63 -2.69
C ILE A 5 -5.08 -7.50 -1.92
N ALA A 6 -5.17 -6.26 -2.41
CA ALA A 6 -4.64 -5.10 -1.71
C ALA A 6 -5.34 -4.86 -0.35
N THR A 7 -6.64 -5.16 -0.25
CA THR A 7 -7.39 -5.09 1.02
C THR A 7 -6.82 -6.08 2.05
N LEU A 8 -6.58 -7.34 1.63
CA LEU A 8 -5.94 -8.34 2.48
C LEU A 8 -4.53 -7.92 2.89
N GLY A 9 -3.75 -7.37 1.95
CA GLY A 9 -2.42 -6.84 2.24
C GLY A 9 -2.42 -5.73 3.30
N TYR A 10 -3.38 -4.80 3.23
CA TYR A 10 -3.58 -3.80 4.29
C TYR A 10 -4.01 -4.43 5.62
N GLY A 11 -4.71 -5.56 5.61
CA GLY A 11 -4.98 -6.35 6.82
C GLY A 11 -3.69 -6.83 7.49
N PHE A 12 -2.73 -7.34 6.72
CA PHE A 12 -1.45 -7.80 7.25
C PHE A 12 -0.56 -6.66 7.80
N LEU A 13 -0.76 -5.41 7.35
CA LEU A 13 -0.10 -4.23 7.93
C LEU A 13 -0.44 -4.04 9.42
N LEU A 14 -1.59 -4.54 9.92
CA LEU A 14 -1.91 -4.50 11.37
C LEU A 14 -0.91 -5.29 12.21
N THR A 15 -0.26 -6.28 11.61
CA THR A 15 0.68 -7.19 12.28
C THR A 15 2.14 -6.89 11.89
N TYR A 16 2.44 -5.69 11.38
CA TYR A 16 3.76 -5.38 10.83
C TYR A 16 4.89 -5.50 11.87
N GLU A 17 4.60 -5.24 13.16
CA GLU A 17 5.57 -5.35 14.27
C GLU A 17 5.99 -6.80 14.54
N ALA A 18 5.14 -7.77 14.19
CA ALA A 18 5.44 -9.19 14.27
C ALA A 18 5.95 -9.77 12.94
N GLY A 19 6.38 -8.91 11.99
CA GLY A 19 6.84 -9.33 10.68
C GLY A 19 5.74 -9.48 9.63
N GLY A 20 4.47 -9.19 9.95
CA GLY A 20 3.35 -9.26 9.01
C GLY A 20 3.48 -8.34 7.79
N GLY A 21 4.36 -7.33 7.85
CA GLY A 21 4.63 -6.44 6.73
C GLY A 21 5.31 -7.12 5.53
N ILE A 22 5.88 -8.33 5.69
CA ILE A 22 6.35 -9.15 4.57
C ILE A 22 5.17 -9.54 3.68
N PHE A 23 4.15 -10.16 4.28
CA PHE A 23 2.93 -10.56 3.58
C PHE A 23 2.16 -9.35 3.08
N ALA A 24 2.11 -8.27 3.87
CA ALA A 24 1.51 -7.02 3.44
C ALA A 24 2.17 -6.48 2.18
N GLY A 25 3.51 -6.36 2.16
CA GLY A 25 4.25 -5.85 1.01
C GLY A 25 4.02 -6.66 -0.27
N ILE A 26 4.04 -7.99 -0.17
CA ILE A 26 3.79 -8.89 -1.31
C ILE A 26 2.36 -8.73 -1.84
N LEU A 27 1.36 -8.81 -0.95
CA LEU A 27 -0.05 -8.73 -1.35
C LEU A 27 -0.42 -7.34 -1.89
N LEU A 28 0.09 -6.27 -1.27
CA LEU A 28 -0.11 -4.90 -1.74
C LEU A 28 0.56 -4.69 -3.10
N ALA A 29 1.81 -5.13 -3.26
CA ALA A 29 2.51 -5.04 -4.54
C ALA A 29 1.73 -5.79 -5.63
N TYR A 30 1.38 -7.04 -5.40
CA TYR A 30 0.64 -7.84 -6.39
C TYR A 30 -0.75 -7.25 -6.68
N GLY A 31 -1.49 -6.83 -5.65
CA GLY A 31 -2.81 -6.21 -5.79
C GLY A 31 -2.77 -4.90 -6.60
N PHE A 32 -1.79 -4.04 -6.33
CA PHE A 32 -1.62 -2.80 -7.08
C PHE A 32 -1.06 -3.02 -8.49
N TYR A 33 -0.17 -4.01 -8.68
CA TYR A 33 0.30 -4.41 -9.99
C TYR A 33 -0.87 -4.84 -10.90
N LEU A 34 -1.77 -5.69 -10.42
CA LEU A 34 -2.97 -6.08 -11.18
C LEU A 34 -3.87 -4.86 -11.49
N THR A 35 -3.93 -3.90 -10.57
CA THR A 35 -4.74 -2.69 -10.74
C THR A 35 -4.07 -1.65 -11.64
N SER A 36 -2.78 -1.80 -11.96
CA SER A 36 -2.03 -0.88 -12.81
C SER A 36 -2.53 -0.79 -14.25
N LEU A 37 -3.26 -1.81 -14.71
CA LEU A 37 -3.95 -1.83 -16.00
C LEU A 37 -5.03 -0.73 -16.10
N VAL A 38 -5.58 -0.32 -14.94
CA VAL A 38 -6.59 0.75 -14.84
C VAL A 38 -5.93 2.11 -14.72
N ASN A 39 -4.87 2.22 -13.91
CA ASN A 39 -4.12 3.46 -13.76
C ASN A 39 -2.64 3.18 -13.46
N LYS A 40 -1.73 3.75 -14.27
CA LYS A 40 -0.28 3.56 -14.13
C LYS A 40 0.27 3.96 -12.75
N ARG A 41 -0.41 4.86 -12.03
CA ARG A 41 0.00 5.23 -10.66
C ARG A 41 -0.05 4.04 -9.69
N PHE A 42 -0.90 3.03 -9.93
CA PHE A 42 -0.85 1.81 -9.12
C PHE A 42 0.44 1.01 -9.33
N LEU A 43 1.13 1.13 -10.48
CA LEU A 43 2.45 0.52 -10.64
C LEU A 43 3.48 1.16 -9.70
N ALA A 44 3.47 2.49 -9.58
CA ALA A 44 4.33 3.18 -8.62
C ALA A 44 4.00 2.78 -7.17
N ALA A 45 2.70 2.66 -6.84
CA ALA A 45 2.27 2.15 -5.54
C ALA A 45 2.75 0.70 -5.29
N SER A 46 2.70 -0.16 -6.32
CA SER A 46 3.19 -1.53 -6.26
C SER A 46 4.69 -1.59 -5.97
N ILE A 47 5.50 -0.77 -6.64
CA ILE A 47 6.94 -0.74 -6.42
C ILE A 47 7.24 -0.23 -5.00
N SER A 48 6.56 0.82 -4.56
CA SER A 48 6.71 1.32 -3.19
C SER A 48 6.30 0.29 -2.13
N ALA A 49 5.27 -0.54 -2.38
CA ALA A 49 4.85 -1.59 -1.46
C ALA A 49 5.94 -2.66 -1.22
N LEU A 50 6.79 -2.96 -2.21
CA LEU A 50 7.89 -3.91 -2.05
C LEU A 50 8.93 -3.42 -1.04
N LEU A 51 9.12 -2.10 -0.93
CA LEU A 51 10.06 -1.49 0.02
C LEU A 51 9.59 -1.55 1.48
N LEU A 52 8.37 -2.05 1.73
CA LEU A 52 7.90 -2.36 3.09
C LEU A 52 8.53 -3.63 3.64
N ILE A 53 8.92 -4.57 2.76
CA ILE A 53 9.38 -5.92 3.14
C ILE A 53 10.68 -5.88 3.97
N PRO A 54 11.74 -5.14 3.59
CA PRO A 54 13.04 -5.24 4.26
C PRO A 54 12.98 -4.95 5.77
N HIS A 55 12.21 -3.94 6.18
CA HIS A 55 12.06 -3.62 7.60
C HIS A 55 11.33 -4.72 8.37
N SER A 56 10.27 -5.30 7.80
CA SER A 56 9.55 -6.41 8.43
C SER A 56 10.36 -7.70 8.49
N VAL A 57 11.23 -7.96 7.51
CA VAL A 57 12.21 -9.05 7.59
C VAL A 57 13.18 -8.80 8.75
N LEU A 58 13.70 -7.57 8.89
CA LEU A 58 14.60 -7.23 9.99
C LEU A 58 13.94 -7.45 11.36
N LEU A 59 12.70 -7.00 11.54
CA LEU A 59 11.94 -7.24 12.76
C LEU A 59 11.73 -8.74 13.02
N LEU A 60 11.40 -9.52 11.99
CA LEU A 60 11.26 -10.97 12.14
C LEU A 60 12.56 -11.63 12.60
N LEU A 61 13.71 -11.26 12.01
CA LEU A 61 15.03 -11.76 12.39
C LEU A 61 15.40 -11.44 13.85
N ILE A 62 14.97 -10.28 14.36
CA ILE A 62 15.13 -9.89 15.76
C ILE A 62 14.23 -10.77 16.65
N VAL A 63 12.95 -10.92 16.30
CA VAL A 63 11.97 -11.70 17.08
C VAL A 63 12.39 -13.17 17.21
N ILE A 64 12.96 -13.77 16.16
CA ILE A 64 13.45 -15.16 16.19
C ILE A 64 14.85 -15.31 16.81
N GLY A 65 15.45 -14.22 17.29
CA GLY A 65 16.74 -14.23 17.99
C GLY A 65 17.97 -14.41 17.08
N VAL A 66 17.82 -14.28 15.76
CA VAL A 66 18.96 -14.38 14.81
C VAL A 66 19.81 -13.11 14.83
N VAL A 67 19.20 -11.96 15.14
CA VAL A 67 19.88 -10.67 15.18
C VAL A 67 19.62 -9.97 16.51
N ASP A 68 20.69 -9.45 17.12
CA ASP A 68 20.64 -8.70 18.38
C ASP A 68 20.32 -7.21 18.11
N GLU A 69 19.16 -6.76 18.58
CA GLU A 69 18.66 -5.40 18.42
C GLU A 69 19.66 -4.35 18.91
N THR A 70 20.38 -4.63 20.00
CA THR A 70 21.31 -3.68 20.63
C THR A 70 22.50 -3.34 19.73
N LYS A 71 22.86 -4.25 18.82
CA LYS A 71 24.02 -4.11 17.93
C LYS A 71 23.69 -3.40 16.62
N ILE A 72 22.42 -3.32 16.24
CA ILE A 72 21.99 -2.83 14.92
C ILE A 72 20.98 -1.67 14.99
N GLN A 73 20.95 -0.92 16.09
CA GLN A 73 19.99 0.17 16.32
C GLN A 73 19.92 1.18 15.17
N LEU A 74 21.06 1.60 14.62
CA LEU A 74 21.11 2.54 13.49
C LEU A 74 20.44 1.96 12.24
N LEU A 75 20.68 0.68 11.94
CA LEU A 75 20.06 -0.02 10.80
C LEU A 75 18.54 -0.15 11.00
N ILE A 76 18.09 -0.38 12.22
CA ILE A 76 16.65 -0.42 12.56
C ILE A 76 16.01 0.95 12.31
N GLN A 77 16.63 2.04 12.74
CA GLN A 77 16.10 3.38 12.51
C GLN A 77 16.04 3.75 11.02
N ILE A 78 17.08 3.43 10.25
CA ILE A 78 17.12 3.66 8.80
C ILE A 78 16.04 2.83 8.11
N SER A 79 15.97 1.53 8.39
CA SER A 79 14.99 0.65 7.77
C SER A 79 13.55 1.05 8.13
N ARG A 80 13.29 1.48 9.38
CA ARG A 80 12.00 2.02 9.82
C ARG A 80 11.63 3.29 9.07
N SER A 81 12.59 4.20 8.86
CA SER A 81 12.36 5.42 8.09
C SER A 81 12.01 5.12 6.64
N VAL A 82 12.76 4.21 6.00
CA VAL A 82 12.49 3.75 4.63
C VAL A 82 11.11 3.11 4.54
N PHE A 83 10.71 2.30 5.52
CA PHE A 83 9.39 1.69 5.59
C PHE A 83 8.27 2.74 5.57
N TYR A 84 8.36 3.76 6.44
CA TYR A 84 7.33 4.82 6.50
C TYR A 84 7.32 5.70 5.25
N LEU A 85 8.48 6.00 4.65
CA LEU A 85 8.56 6.72 3.37
C LEU A 85 7.97 5.92 2.21
N ALA A 86 8.25 4.61 2.17
CA ALA A 86 7.67 3.69 1.20
C ALA A 86 6.14 3.63 1.34
N TRP A 87 5.64 3.55 2.58
CA TRP A 87 4.20 3.58 2.84
C TRP A 87 3.58 4.91 2.42
N LEU A 88 4.22 6.04 2.73
CA LEU A 88 3.76 7.37 2.32
C LEU A 88 3.67 7.48 0.79
N SER A 89 4.72 7.06 0.07
CA SER A 89 4.76 7.03 -1.39
C SER A 89 3.68 6.11 -1.97
N MET A 90 3.50 4.93 -1.39
CA MET A 90 2.46 3.99 -1.77
C MET A 90 1.06 4.60 -1.62
N ALA A 91 0.76 5.18 -0.45
CA ALA A 91 -0.52 5.81 -0.15
C ALA A 91 -0.80 6.98 -1.11
N TYR A 92 0.18 7.86 -1.34
CA TYR A 92 0.06 8.98 -2.28
C TYR A 92 -0.33 8.52 -3.68
N ASN A 93 0.39 7.52 -4.22
CA ASN A 93 0.13 7.01 -5.56
C ASN A 93 -1.21 6.29 -5.66
N TYR A 94 -1.52 5.45 -4.67
CA TYR A 94 -2.78 4.70 -4.58
C TYR A 94 -4.01 5.61 -4.51
N PHE A 95 -4.04 6.57 -3.57
CA PHE A 95 -5.19 7.46 -3.42
C PHE A 95 -5.34 8.40 -4.61
N THR A 96 -4.22 8.88 -5.19
CA THR A 96 -4.32 9.72 -6.39
C THR A 96 -4.81 8.93 -7.61
N ALA A 97 -4.46 7.66 -7.73
CA ALA A 97 -5.01 6.79 -8.76
C ALA A 97 -6.54 6.67 -8.64
N ILE A 98 -7.05 6.45 -7.42
CA ILE A 98 -8.50 6.41 -7.16
C ILE A 98 -9.16 7.76 -7.43
N LYS A 99 -8.52 8.87 -7.05
CA LYS A 99 -9.01 10.21 -7.36
C LYS A 99 -9.21 10.40 -8.87
N ASN A 100 -8.22 9.99 -9.67
CA ASN A 100 -8.30 10.11 -11.12
C ASN A 100 -9.44 9.26 -11.70
N ILE A 101 -9.59 8.01 -11.23
CA ILE A 101 -10.70 7.13 -11.62
C ILE A 101 -12.06 7.75 -11.23
N ALA A 102 -12.14 8.38 -10.07
CA ALA A 102 -13.36 9.05 -9.61
C ALA A 102 -13.72 10.25 -10.49
N ILE A 103 -12.73 11.05 -10.91
CA ILE A 103 -12.91 12.19 -11.82
C ILE A 103 -13.40 11.71 -13.18
N GLU A 104 -12.78 10.67 -13.75
CA GLU A 104 -13.19 10.06 -15.03
C GLU A 104 -14.65 9.58 -14.98
N ASN A 105 -15.08 9.04 -13.85
CA ASN A 105 -16.45 8.56 -13.64
C ASN A 105 -17.42 9.63 -13.11
N LYS A 106 -17.01 10.91 -13.03
CA LYS A 106 -17.80 12.03 -12.47
C LYS A 106 -18.34 11.77 -11.06
N ASN A 107 -17.65 10.95 -10.25
CA ASN A 107 -18.06 10.60 -8.90
C ASN A 107 -17.34 11.47 -7.85
N ILE A 108 -17.93 12.64 -7.58
CA ILE A 108 -17.40 13.65 -6.63
C ILE A 108 -17.27 13.07 -5.21
N ARG A 109 -18.21 12.23 -4.77
CA ARG A 109 -18.18 11.64 -3.43
C ARG A 109 -16.98 10.71 -3.24
N LEU A 110 -16.66 9.90 -4.25
CA LEU A 110 -15.49 9.02 -4.21
C LEU A 110 -14.18 9.80 -4.26
N GLN A 111 -14.13 10.86 -5.08
CA GLN A 111 -12.98 11.77 -5.16
C GLN A 111 -12.67 12.40 -3.79
N ASN A 112 -13.68 12.97 -3.14
CA ASN A 112 -13.52 13.62 -1.84
C ASN A 112 -13.12 12.61 -0.74
N LYS A 113 -13.71 11.40 -0.76
CA LYS A 113 -13.29 10.33 0.15
C LYS A 113 -11.82 9.98 -0.05
N ALA A 114 -11.37 9.75 -1.29
CA ALA A 114 -9.98 9.41 -1.58
C ALA A 114 -9.01 10.49 -1.09
N MET A 115 -9.32 11.77 -1.31
CA MET A 115 -8.49 12.88 -0.86
C MET A 115 -8.45 13.02 0.66
N ASN A 116 -9.60 12.94 1.34
CA ASN A 116 -9.63 13.02 2.80
C ASN A 116 -8.84 11.88 3.45
N ARG A 117 -8.89 10.67 2.88
CA ARG A 117 -8.08 9.54 3.36
C ARG A 117 -6.60 9.73 3.08
N LEU A 118 -6.24 10.29 1.93
CA LEU A 118 -4.86 10.65 1.63
C LEU A 118 -4.32 11.65 2.66
N TYR A 119 -5.03 12.75 2.93
CA TYR A 119 -4.59 13.75 3.89
C TYR A 119 -4.43 13.18 5.29
N LEU A 120 -5.40 12.39 5.76
CA LEU A 120 -5.32 11.72 7.06
C LEU A 120 -4.11 10.78 7.14
N THR A 121 -3.91 9.94 6.12
CA THR A 121 -2.79 8.99 6.07
C THR A 121 -1.45 9.72 6.05
N VAL A 122 -1.31 10.75 5.20
CA VAL A 122 -0.09 11.56 5.07
C VAL A 122 0.25 12.27 6.38
N LEU A 123 -0.74 12.90 7.02
CA LEU A 123 -0.53 13.62 8.27
C LEU A 123 0.02 12.70 9.36
N ILE A 124 -0.57 11.51 9.51
CA ILE A 124 -0.15 10.55 10.54
C ILE A 124 1.22 9.96 10.23
N LEU A 125 1.48 9.56 8.99
CA LEU A 125 2.80 9.03 8.60
C LEU A 125 3.91 10.07 8.70
N LEU A 126 3.63 11.35 8.38
CA LEU A 126 4.59 12.44 8.57
C LEU A 126 4.84 12.74 10.05
N ALA A 127 3.81 12.68 10.90
CA ALA A 127 3.98 12.84 12.34
C ALA A 127 4.80 11.68 12.94
N ILE A 128 4.64 10.46 12.46
CA ILE A 128 5.51 9.34 12.86
C ILE A 128 6.94 9.59 12.39
N LEU A 129 7.15 9.95 11.11
CA LEU A 129 8.48 10.27 10.58
C LEU A 129 9.16 11.41 11.35
N SER A 130 8.42 12.45 11.77
CA SER A 130 9.00 13.54 12.53
C SER A 130 9.48 13.09 13.91
N THR A 131 8.80 12.17 14.59
CA THR A 131 9.29 11.59 15.85
C THR A 131 10.50 10.68 15.69
N ILE A 132 10.67 10.08 14.50
CA ILE A 132 11.86 9.28 14.18
C ILE A 132 13.08 10.18 13.96
N ILE A 133 12.91 11.29 13.24
CA ILE A 133 13.98 12.22 12.88
C ILE A 133 14.33 13.15 14.06
N PHE A 134 13.33 13.65 14.75
CA PHE A 134 13.47 14.60 15.86
C PHE A 134 13.09 13.92 17.18
N SER A 135 14.07 13.28 17.81
CA SER A 135 13.88 12.57 19.08
C SER A 135 13.34 13.44 20.21
N VAL A 136 13.59 14.75 20.18
CA VAL A 136 13.07 15.74 21.16
C VAL A 136 11.53 15.79 21.18
N LEU A 137 10.88 15.47 20.06
CA LEU A 137 9.41 15.43 19.96
C LEU A 137 8.83 14.11 20.48
N ASN A 138 9.67 13.10 20.70
CA ASN A 138 9.25 11.74 21.00
C ASN A 138 9.07 11.51 22.52
N THR A 139 7.98 12.04 23.07
CA THR A 139 7.53 11.67 24.42
C THR A 139 6.69 10.40 24.40
N SER A 140 6.62 9.67 25.52
CA SER A 140 5.82 8.44 25.63
C SER A 140 4.36 8.65 25.25
N SER A 141 3.77 9.79 25.65
CA SER A 141 2.38 10.13 25.31
C SER A 141 2.19 10.35 23.81
N VAL A 142 3.11 11.08 23.17
CA VAL A 142 3.07 11.33 21.71
C VAL A 142 3.22 10.02 20.95
N SER A 143 4.19 9.17 21.34
CA SER A 143 4.37 7.83 20.78
C SER A 143 3.09 7.00 20.84
N ASN A 144 2.44 6.92 22.00
CA ASN A 144 1.22 6.13 22.17
C ASN A 144 0.05 6.65 21.32
N ILE A 145 -0.12 7.97 21.23
CA ILE A 145 -1.17 8.59 20.41
C ILE A 145 -0.93 8.28 18.92
N LEU A 146 0.31 8.42 18.45
CA LEU A 146 0.67 8.15 17.07
C LEU A 146 0.51 6.67 16.72
N TYR A 147 0.86 5.77 17.64
CA TYR A 147 0.65 4.34 17.51
C TYR A 147 -0.83 4.00 17.30
N VAL A 148 -1.71 4.45 18.20
CA VAL A 148 -3.17 4.25 18.07
C VAL A 148 -3.71 4.86 16.77
N SER A 149 -3.24 6.05 16.42
CA SER A 149 -3.65 6.76 15.20
C SER A 149 -3.24 6.00 13.93
N GLN A 150 -2.06 5.38 13.91
CA GLN A 150 -1.58 4.54 12.82
C GLN A 150 -2.49 3.33 12.59
N TYR A 151 -2.85 2.62 13.65
CA TYR A 151 -3.78 1.48 13.57
C TYR A 151 -5.15 1.91 13.06
N LEU A 152 -5.67 3.05 13.53
CA LEU A 152 -6.93 3.61 13.01
C LEU A 152 -6.84 3.93 11.51
N VAL A 153 -5.73 4.49 11.03
CA VAL A 153 -5.50 4.73 9.60
C VAL A 153 -5.50 3.44 8.81
N ILE A 154 -4.83 2.39 9.29
CA ILE A 154 -4.82 1.07 8.64
C ILE A 154 -6.26 0.55 8.50
N LEU A 155 -7.03 0.53 9.60
CA LEU A 155 -8.42 0.06 9.61
C LEU A 155 -9.31 0.86 8.64
N ILE A 156 -9.20 2.18 8.67
CA ILE A 156 -9.93 3.06 7.76
C ILE A 156 -9.57 2.78 6.30
N ASN A 157 -8.28 2.54 6.01
CA ASN A 157 -7.80 2.28 4.65
C ASN A 157 -8.22 0.88 4.16
N ILE A 158 -8.29 -0.12 5.04
CA ILE A 158 -8.89 -1.43 4.75
C ILE A 158 -10.35 -1.25 4.31
N LEU A 159 -11.16 -0.56 5.12
CA LEU A 159 -12.58 -0.32 4.81
C LEU A 159 -12.75 0.47 3.51
N PHE A 160 -11.84 1.42 3.24
CA PHE A 160 -11.87 2.19 2.00
C PHE A 160 -11.49 1.35 0.78
N LEU A 161 -10.45 0.52 0.87
CA LEU A 161 -10.07 -0.43 -0.18
C LEU A 161 -11.17 -1.44 -0.47
N HIS A 162 -11.83 -1.94 0.58
CA HIS A 162 -12.96 -2.84 0.44
C HIS A 162 -14.15 -2.16 -0.27
N ASN A 163 -14.45 -0.91 0.08
CA ASN A 163 -15.45 -0.13 -0.65
C ASN A 163 -15.05 0.10 -2.11
N CYS A 164 -13.77 0.39 -2.39
CA CYS A 164 -13.26 0.53 -3.75
C CYS A 164 -13.38 -0.78 -4.53
N PHE A 165 -13.11 -1.92 -3.88
CA PHE A 165 -13.34 -3.23 -4.44
C PHE A 165 -14.81 -3.36 -4.87
N ILE A 166 -15.77 -3.19 -3.95
CA ILE A 166 -17.22 -3.31 -4.25
C ILE A 166 -17.66 -2.36 -5.38
N MET A 167 -17.23 -1.10 -5.34
CA MET A 167 -17.68 -0.08 -6.30
C MET A 167 -17.04 -0.26 -7.69
N ILE A 168 -15.77 -0.66 -7.76
CA ILE A 168 -15.04 -0.80 -9.02
C ILE A 168 -15.28 -2.18 -9.65
N THR A 169 -15.57 -3.23 -8.88
CA THR A 169 -15.98 -4.54 -9.41
C THR A 169 -17.46 -4.59 -9.82
N THR A 170 -17.96 -3.54 -10.49
CA THR A 170 -19.23 -3.64 -11.20
C THR A 170 -19.09 -4.52 -12.43
N GLU A 171 -20.18 -5.21 -12.81
CA GLU A 171 -20.23 -6.18 -13.91
C GLU A 171 -19.72 -5.60 -15.25
N SER A 172 -19.85 -4.30 -15.45
CA SER A 172 -19.38 -3.56 -16.63
C SER A 172 -17.85 -3.44 -16.70
N GLN A 173 -17.19 -3.20 -15.57
CA GLN A 173 -15.73 -3.13 -15.47
C GLN A 173 -15.12 -4.52 -15.66
N TYR A 174 -15.74 -5.54 -15.06
CA TYR A 174 -15.35 -6.94 -15.25
C TYR A 174 -15.45 -7.36 -16.72
N LYS A 175 -16.50 -6.95 -17.44
CA LYS A 175 -16.64 -7.18 -18.88
C LYS A 175 -15.57 -6.46 -19.72
N LYS A 176 -15.17 -5.24 -19.34
CA LYS A 176 -14.07 -4.49 -19.99
C LYS A 176 -12.71 -5.14 -19.75
N ASP A 177 -12.39 -5.50 -18.51
CA ASP A 177 -11.12 -6.14 -18.14
C ASP A 177 -11.00 -7.52 -18.81
N LYS A 178 -12.08 -8.30 -18.84
CA LYS A 178 -12.12 -9.60 -19.53
C LYS A 178 -11.89 -9.46 -21.05
N ARG A 179 -12.49 -8.44 -21.68
CA ARG A 179 -12.26 -8.18 -23.12
C ARG A 179 -10.81 -7.78 -23.42
N LYS A 180 -10.21 -6.91 -22.59
CA LYS A 180 -8.80 -6.52 -22.72
C LYS A 180 -7.86 -7.72 -22.57
N TYR A 181 -8.11 -8.59 -21.59
CA TYR A 181 -7.29 -9.79 -21.38
C TYR A 181 -7.32 -10.72 -22.61
N ILE A 182 -8.51 -10.92 -23.18
CA ILE A 182 -8.70 -11.73 -24.39
C ILE A 182 -8.01 -11.07 -25.61
N GLU A 183 -8.03 -9.75 -25.73
CA GLU A 183 -7.34 -9.03 -26.81
C GLU A 183 -5.80 -9.07 -26.68
N GLU A 184 -5.27 -8.95 -25.47
CA GLU A 184 -3.82 -9.07 -25.22
C GLU A 184 -3.32 -10.50 -25.47
N GLU A 185 -4.09 -11.51 -25.06
CA GLU A 185 -3.77 -12.92 -25.32
C GLU A 185 -3.78 -13.23 -26.83
N LYS A 186 -4.76 -12.70 -27.57
CA LYS A 186 -4.78 -12.79 -29.05
C LYS A 186 -3.57 -12.12 -29.69
N LYS A 187 -3.19 -10.92 -29.25
CA LYS A 187 -2.00 -10.22 -29.77
C LYS A 187 -0.70 -10.98 -29.48
N LEU A 188 -0.59 -11.62 -28.32
CA LEU A 188 0.56 -12.46 -27.96
C LEU A 188 0.63 -13.73 -28.82
N LEU A 189 -0.51 -14.36 -29.08
CA LEU A 189 -0.60 -15.53 -29.98
C LEU A 189 -0.26 -15.17 -31.43
N GLU A 190 -0.71 -14.00 -31.92
CA GLU A 190 -0.36 -13.51 -33.24
C GLU A 190 1.13 -13.17 -33.37
N LYS A 191 1.75 -12.59 -32.34
CA LYS A 191 3.21 -12.38 -32.32
C LYS A 191 3.97 -13.70 -32.38
N ARG A 192 3.58 -14.69 -31.57
CA ARG A 192 4.20 -16.04 -31.58
C ARG A 192 4.04 -16.78 -32.91
N LYS A 193 2.99 -16.49 -33.68
CA LYS A 193 2.80 -17.04 -35.03
C LYS A 193 3.63 -16.34 -36.10
N LYS A 194 4.03 -15.08 -35.89
CA LYS A 194 4.90 -14.32 -36.81
C LYS A 194 6.39 -14.57 -36.58
N GLU A 195 6.74 -15.11 -35.41
CA GLU A 195 8.12 -15.47 -35.03
C GLU A 195 8.46 -16.95 -35.35
N LYS A 196 7.52 -17.72 -35.89
CA LYS A 196 7.71 -19.07 -36.45
C LYS A 196 7.70 -19.03 -37.97
#